data_AF-A0A7S2TL33-F1
#
_entry.id   AF-A0A7S2TL33-F1
#
_cell.length_a   1.000
_cell.length_b   1.000
_cell.length_c   1.000
_cell.angle_alpha   90.00
_cell.angle_beta   90.00
_cell.angle_gamma   90.00
#
_symmetry.space_group_name_H-M   'P 1'
#
loop_
_entity.id
_entity.type
_entity.pdbx_description
1 polymer ?
#
loop_
_entity_poly.entity_id
_entity_poly.type
_entity_poly.pdbx_seq_one_letter_code
_entity_poly.pdbx_strand_id
1 'polypeptide(L)'
;MQDTEKLGIISRAGCDLNPISIATEEGRGRILSFMWPDQHQRYRNTEKAVTLAMDQVAGKVERARAAAWVKKKLAERKKGVATVIYHSIVFQYFPKEEKEEVTRLIE
;
A
#
# COMPACT_ATOMS: atom_id res chain seq x y z
N MET A 1 -12.06 31.63 -6.24
CA MET A 1 -11.89 30.42 -5.42
C MET A 1 -12.07 29.25 -6.38
N GLN A 2 -10.98 28.65 -6.86
CA GLN A 2 -11.08 27.51 -7.78
C GLN A 2 -11.71 26.34 -7.02
N ASP A 3 -12.84 25.86 -7.50
CA ASP A 3 -13.38 24.56 -7.12
C ASP A 3 -12.33 23.51 -7.49
N THR A 4 -11.50 23.11 -6.53
CA THR A 4 -10.70 21.89 -6.66
C THR A 4 -11.70 20.74 -6.77
N GLU A 5 -11.94 20.26 -8.00
CA GLU A 5 -12.66 19.02 -8.22
C GLU A 5 -12.07 17.94 -7.30
N LYS A 6 -12.94 17.36 -6.48
CA LYS A 6 -12.54 16.40 -5.45
C LYS A 6 -12.07 15.12 -6.13
N LEU A 7 -10.76 14.85 -6.10
CA LEU A 7 -10.19 13.61 -6.61
C LEU A 7 -10.78 12.40 -5.85
N GLY A 8 -11.61 11.62 -6.52
CA GLY A 8 -12.21 10.41 -5.96
C GLY A 8 -11.29 9.21 -6.09
N ILE A 9 -11.06 8.48 -4.99
CA ILE A 9 -10.39 7.17 -5.06
C ILE A 9 -11.43 6.07 -5.14
N ILE A 10 -11.52 5.42 -6.30
CA ILE A 10 -12.51 4.36 -6.55
C ILE A 10 -12.06 2.97 -6.09
N SER A 11 -10.75 2.75 -5.95
CA SER A 11 -10.18 1.49 -5.47
C SER A 11 -8.76 1.67 -4.97
N ARG A 12 -8.34 0.78 -4.06
CA ARG A 12 -6.98 0.66 -3.53
C ARG A 12 -6.67 -0.80 -3.30
N ALA A 13 -5.43 -1.21 -3.53
CA ALA A 13 -4.94 -2.55 -3.22
C ALA A 13 -3.43 -2.49 -3.02
N GLY A 14 -2.87 -3.49 -2.35
CA GLY A 14 -1.42 -3.63 -2.18
C GLY A 14 -0.99 -5.09 -2.10
N CYS A 15 0.32 -5.33 -2.06
CA CYS A 15 0.90 -6.63 -1.80
C CYS A 15 2.14 -6.55 -0.91
N ASP A 16 2.42 -7.64 -0.20
CA ASP A 16 3.63 -7.85 0.58
C ASP A 16 3.96 -9.36 0.62
N LEU A 17 5.22 -9.75 0.87
CA LEU A 17 5.57 -11.17 1.03
C LEU A 17 5.07 -11.76 2.36
N ASN A 18 5.02 -10.92 3.39
CA ASN A 18 4.66 -11.27 4.77
C ASN A 18 3.63 -10.25 5.32
N PRO A 19 2.42 -10.16 4.72
CA PRO A 19 1.44 -9.17 5.11
C PRO A 19 1.05 -9.31 6.59
N ILE A 20 1.04 -8.19 7.31
CA ILE A 20 0.57 -8.12 8.71
C ILE A 20 -0.92 -7.79 8.71
N SER A 21 -1.72 -8.60 9.39
CA SER A 21 -3.17 -8.41 9.46
C SER A 21 -3.53 -7.37 10.50
N ILE A 22 -4.03 -6.21 10.09
CA ILE A 22 -4.58 -5.20 11.01
C ILE A 22 -5.91 -5.61 11.67
N ALA A 23 -6.52 -6.71 11.20
CA ALA A 23 -7.76 -7.22 11.80
C ALA A 23 -7.52 -7.87 13.16
N THR A 24 -6.29 -8.29 13.48
CA THR A 24 -5.94 -8.90 14.77
C THR A 24 -5.23 -7.89 15.68
N GLU A 25 -5.42 -8.05 16.99
CA GLU A 25 -4.73 -7.22 17.99
C GLU A 25 -3.21 -7.39 17.89
N GLU A 26 -2.74 -8.62 17.70
CA GLU A 26 -1.31 -8.92 17.53
C GLU A 26 -0.71 -8.24 16.30
N GLY A 27 -1.45 -8.19 15.20
CA GLY A 27 -0.97 -7.54 13.98
C GLY A 27 -0.92 -6.03 14.11
N ARG A 28 -1.90 -5.42 14.78
CA ARG A 28 -1.86 -3.99 15.14
C ARG A 28 -0.68 -3.69 16.05
N GLY A 29 -0.52 -4.46 17.14
CA GLY A 29 0.62 -4.34 18.05
C GLY A 29 1.97 -4.48 17.34
N ARG A 30 2.09 -5.42 16.39
CA ARG A 30 3.31 -5.60 15.58
C ARG A 30 3.59 -4.40 14.67
N ILE A 31 2.58 -3.77 14.07
CA ILE A 31 2.78 -2.56 13.27
C ILE A 31 3.30 -1.42 14.16
N LEU A 32 2.75 -1.29 15.37
CA LEU A 32 3.16 -0.25 16.31
C LEU A 32 4.57 -0.46 16.87
N SER A 33 5.04 -1.71 16.99
CA SER A 33 6.38 -2.02 17.53
C SER A 33 7.54 -1.61 16.62
N PHE A 34 7.28 -1.25 15.36
CA PHE A 34 8.28 -0.68 14.46
C PHE A 34 8.55 0.83 14.69
N MET A 35 7.90 1.44 15.68
CA MET A 35 8.09 2.85 16.02
C MET A 35 8.84 2.99 17.34
N TRP A 36 9.77 3.95 17.40
CA TRP A 36 10.46 4.28 18.65
C TRP A 36 9.54 5.07 19.60
N PRO A 37 9.74 4.97 20.93
CA PRO A 37 8.85 5.58 21.93
C PRO A 37 8.69 7.11 21.80
N ASP A 38 9.70 7.80 21.29
CA ASP A 38 9.75 9.25 21.09
C ASP A 38 9.02 9.71 19.81
N GLN A 39 8.65 8.79 18.91
CA GLN A 39 7.99 9.10 17.64
C GLN A 39 6.46 9.27 17.78
N HIS A 40 6.02 10.08 18.73
CA HIS A 40 4.59 10.23 19.08
C HIS A 40 3.70 10.63 17.89
N GLN A 41 4.18 11.51 16.99
CA GLN A 41 3.40 11.89 15.82
C GLN A 41 3.21 10.72 14.84
N ARG A 42 4.26 9.91 14.66
CA ARG A 42 4.19 8.73 13.80
C ARG A 42 3.23 7.71 14.39
N TYR A 43 3.28 7.50 15.70
CA TYR A 43 2.34 6.64 16.42
C TYR A 43 0.89 7.06 16.17
N ARG A 44 0.55 8.33 16.43
CA ARG A 44 -0.81 8.86 16.22
C ARG A 44 -1.28 8.75 14.77
N ASN A 45 -0.39 8.96 13.80
CA ASN A 45 -0.74 8.84 12.38
C ASN A 45 -1.00 7.39 11.99
N THR A 46 -0.18 6.45 12.48
CA THR A 46 -0.36 5.02 12.22
C THR A 46 -1.65 4.50 12.83
N GLU A 47 -1.96 4.86 14.07
CA GLU A 47 -3.23 4.51 14.73
C GLU A 47 -4.43 4.98 13.91
N LYS A 48 -4.45 6.25 13.51
CA LYS A 48 -5.51 6.80 12.65
C LYS A 48 -5.61 6.08 11.31
N ALA A 49 -4.49 5.70 10.72
CA ALA A 49 -4.46 4.96 9.46
C ALA A 49 -5.02 3.54 9.63
N VAL A 50 -4.72 2.87 10.75
CA VAL A 50 -5.31 1.55 11.08
C VAL A 50 -6.82 1.68 11.27
N THR A 51 -7.30 2.65 12.04
CA THR A 51 -8.74 2.91 12.21
C THR A 51 -9.42 3.17 10.86
N LEU A 52 -8.87 4.07 10.06
CA LEU A 52 -9.38 4.38 8.72
C LEU A 52 -9.44 3.13 7.84
N ALA A 53 -8.40 2.29 7.89
CA ALA A 53 -8.33 1.07 7.11
C ALA A 53 -9.38 0.03 7.54
N MET A 54 -9.60 -0.13 8.85
CA MET A 54 -10.61 -1.03 9.41
C MET A 54 -12.04 -0.59 9.08
N ASP A 55 -12.31 0.72 9.12
CA ASP A 55 -13.67 1.26 9.02
C ASP A 55 -14.10 1.52 7.57
N GLN A 56 -13.17 1.92 6.69
CA GLN A 56 -13.53 2.57 5.42
C GLN A 56 -12.82 2.01 4.19
N VAL A 57 -11.73 1.24 4.35
CA VAL A 57 -10.88 0.83 3.22
C VAL A 57 -10.89 -0.69 3.07
N ALA A 58 -11.68 -1.19 2.11
CA ALA A 58 -11.72 -2.62 1.75
C ALA A 58 -10.45 -3.15 1.04
N GLY A 59 -9.35 -2.39 1.07
CA GLY A 59 -8.11 -2.73 0.37
C GLY A 59 -7.31 -3.78 1.15
N LYS A 60 -7.26 -5.01 0.64
CA LYS A 60 -6.43 -6.08 1.20
C LYS A 60 -4.99 -5.96 0.69
N VAL A 61 -4.02 -6.14 1.59
CA VAL A 61 -2.62 -6.41 1.22
C VAL A 61 -2.49 -7.89 0.92
N GLU A 62 -2.36 -8.24 -0.35
CA GLU A 62 -2.25 -9.63 -0.82
C GLU A 62 -0.84 -10.19 -0.54
N ARG A 63 -0.75 -11.48 -0.20
CA ARG A 63 0.55 -12.15 -0.13
C ARG A 63 1.04 -12.43 -1.55
N ALA A 64 1.98 -11.63 -2.06
CA ALA A 64 2.48 -11.79 -3.43
C ALA A 64 3.85 -11.12 -3.63
N ARG A 65 4.55 -11.56 -4.68
CA ARG A 65 5.71 -10.83 -5.25
C ARG A 65 5.22 -9.60 -6.02
N ALA A 66 6.00 -8.53 -5.99
CA ALA A 66 5.59 -7.23 -6.52
C ALA A 66 5.37 -7.29 -8.03
N ALA A 67 6.31 -7.87 -8.78
CA ALA A 67 6.23 -7.98 -10.24
C ALA A 67 4.95 -8.71 -10.71
N ALA A 68 4.69 -9.89 -10.16
CA ALA A 68 3.52 -10.69 -10.52
C ALA A 68 2.21 -9.97 -10.16
N TRP A 69 2.18 -9.30 -9.00
CA TRP A 69 1.00 -8.56 -8.55
C TRP A 69 0.74 -7.31 -9.40
N VAL A 70 1.77 -6.51 -9.69
CA VAL A 70 1.67 -5.31 -10.54
C VAL A 70 1.19 -5.69 -11.94
N LYS A 71 1.76 -6.73 -12.55
CA LYS A 71 1.34 -7.23 -13.87
C LYS A 71 -0.16 -7.55 -13.90
N LYS A 72 -0.67 -8.23 -12.87
CA LYS A 72 -2.10 -8.53 -12.72
C LYS A 72 -2.94 -7.26 -12.61
N LYS A 73 -2.57 -6.32 -11.71
CA LYS A 73 -3.34 -5.08 -11.50
C LYS A 73 -3.36 -4.17 -12.73
N LEU A 74 -2.26 -4.09 -13.47
CA LEU A 74 -2.21 -3.32 -14.72
C LEU A 74 -3.13 -3.90 -15.80
N ALA A 75 -3.28 -5.22 -15.88
CA ALA A 75 -4.23 -5.85 -16.79
C ALA A 75 -5.71 -5.57 -16.42
N GLU A 76 -5.98 -5.36 -15.13
CA GLU A 76 -7.33 -5.08 -14.58
C GLU A 76 -7.68 -3.57 -14.55
N ARG A 77 -6.82 -2.69 -15.06
CA ARG A 77 -7.01 -1.23 -14.97
C ARG A 77 -8.29 -0.77 -15.68
N LYS A 78 -9.04 0.12 -15.04
CA LYS A 78 -10.27 0.68 -15.61
C LYS A 78 -9.95 1.80 -16.60
N LYS A 79 -10.61 1.77 -17.77
CA LYS A 79 -10.54 2.86 -18.74
C LYS A 79 -11.10 4.15 -18.13
N GLY A 80 -10.49 5.29 -18.44
CA GLY A 80 -10.91 6.60 -17.92
C GLY A 80 -10.55 6.85 -16.44
N VAL A 81 -9.75 5.99 -15.82
CA VAL A 81 -9.31 6.14 -14.42
C VAL A 81 -7.78 6.13 -14.36
N ALA A 82 -7.21 7.13 -13.69
CA ALA A 82 -5.78 7.16 -13.42
C ALA A 82 -5.39 5.99 -12.49
N THR A 83 -4.45 5.15 -12.94
CA THR A 83 -3.85 4.10 -12.11
C THR A 83 -2.52 4.62 -11.56
N VAL A 84 -2.41 4.68 -10.24
CA VAL A 84 -1.18 5.11 -9.55
C VAL A 84 -0.53 3.89 -8.93
N ILE A 85 0.72 3.64 -9.30
CA ILE A 85 1.57 2.64 -8.64
C ILE A 85 2.52 3.39 -7.71
N TYR A 86 2.59 2.93 -6.46
CA TYR A 86 3.44 3.51 -5.43
C TYR A 86 4.18 2.39 -4.69
N HIS A 87 5.46 2.61 -4.46
CA HIS A 87 6.26 1.81 -3.54
C HIS A 87 7.08 2.74 -2.64
N SER A 88 7.40 2.26 -1.44
CA SER A 88 8.31 2.97 -0.54
C SER A 88 9.78 2.63 -0.88
N ILE A 89 10.68 2.80 0.10
CA ILE A 89 12.05 2.31 0.04
C ILE A 89 12.16 0.78 -0.19
N VAL A 90 11.06 0.02 -0.06
CA VAL A 90 11.02 -1.43 -0.27
C VAL A 90 11.64 -1.87 -1.60
N PHE A 91 11.50 -1.05 -2.65
CA PHE A 91 12.04 -1.35 -3.98
C PHE A 91 13.55 -1.58 -3.97
N GLN A 92 14.30 -0.90 -3.09
CA GLN A 92 15.75 -1.09 -2.96
C GLN A 92 16.13 -2.51 -2.50
N TYR A 93 15.23 -3.20 -1.80
CA TYR A 93 15.46 -4.54 -1.27
C TYR A 93 15.01 -5.66 -2.22
N PHE A 94 14.38 -5.33 -3.35
CA PHE A 94 14.02 -6.33 -4.34
C PHE A 94 15.27 -6.97 -4.98
N PRO A 95 15.25 -8.28 -5.26
CA PRO A 95 16.21 -8.92 -6.15
C PRO A 95 16.29 -8.17 -7.48
N LYS A 96 17.45 -8.22 -8.14
CA LYS A 96 17.71 -7.48 -9.38
C LYS A 96 16.64 -7.78 -10.44
N GLU A 97 16.31 -9.05 -10.62
CA GLU A 97 15.35 -9.53 -11.61
C GLU A 97 13.93 -8.99 -11.32
N GLU A 98 13.56 -8.88 -10.04
CA GLU A 98 12.25 -8.35 -9.64
C GLU A 98 12.18 -6.83 -9.82
N LYS A 99 13.28 -6.08 -9.61
CA LYS A 99 13.37 -4.65 -9.93
C LYS A 99 13.19 -4.42 -11.42
N GLU A 100 13.96 -5.13 -12.24
CA GLU A 100 13.92 -4.99 -13.71
C GLU A 100 12.53 -5.30 -14.26
N GLU A 101 11.88 -6.35 -13.76
CA GLU A 101 10.52 -6.69 -14.17
C GLU A 101 9.49 -5.63 -13.76
N VAL A 102 9.55 -5.12 -12.53
CA VAL A 102 8.64 -4.05 -12.09
C VAL A 102 8.85 -2.78 -12.90
N THR A 103 10.10 -2.35 -13.11
CA THR A 103 10.42 -1.17 -13.93
C THR A 103 9.85 -1.32 -15.35
N ARG A 104 10.10 -2.45 -16.01
CA ARG A 104 9.57 -2.74 -17.36
C ARG A 104 8.04 -2.68 -17.43
N LEU A 105 7.34 -2.99 -16.34
CA LEU A 105 5.88 -2.97 -16.32
C LEU A 105 5.29 -1.56 -16.19
N ILE A 106 6.04 -0.61 -15.63
CA ILE A 106 5.49 0.71 -15.22
C ILE A 106 6.08 1.91 -15.97
N GLU A 107 7.20 1.73 -16.68
CA GLU A 107 7.86 2.72 -17.54
C GLU A 107 7.73 2.33 -19.02
#